data_AF-A0AAU8SI32-F1
#
_entry.id   AF-A0AAU8SI32-F1
#
_cell.length_a   1.000
_cell.length_b   1.000
_cell.length_c   1.000
_cell.angle_alpha   90.00
_cell.angle_beta   90.00
_cell.angle_gamma   90.00
#
_symmetry.space_group_name_H-M   'P 1'
#
loop_
_entity.id
_entity.type
_entity.pdbx_description
1 polymer ?
#
loop_
_entity_poly.entity_id
_entity_poly.type
_entity_poly.pdbx_seq_one_letter_code
_entity_poly.pdbx_strand_id
1 'polypeptide(L)'
;MRTIQSNQPPIQLQAQIESGGLKEITQTNQTGETTAVSTAKGITLNAAQQLALTNGRLFEAGVSMAVLDRPGTVGKVFDTYAARLADVLTPVLTGGGAAASTVHFNGSEKPLVDVFKDTMLTPMTDPKSDQIGRKTTEGGDGAAWIVAQLGTPLMSPSGEYAAGQDFKNLLTKVKAVCGFGTTVWQLMNQQDATKRAQNEAVLRDVMKPLGEGVASQFGARFDEFKEVMRTPLFDDPISRMRSERQPLDAQGKPIPVGYESAHLHGLGFGNVAVTAADGDRQKELDQLLGAKPNAAGTKVYANINGAARDGAPIEPGASGLPERPFMMASDELQLALDSPLMNSYQNLLFSTQGGADQTFHEALGSHAFPHGTGVNRWQPTGTFAVESNLRGLPSAGAQSGGTCDALLALNTLSDGPLYDRFDIVEPATLGIAAFMNFGGYHTFAETVPVGMAMANGADEFNPSSGTAFRSTERLVENVARQPALQQAIETPGNPLTLDTLRADFFGPVGTDLQHENLYQRVAGMAANYTNATGDVLAIHDAYEQNHGALCNAHPELRQIGTVGIQTSRVDPNRLA
;
A
#
# COMPACT_ATOMS: atom_id res chain seq x y z
N MET A 1 10.94 -15.73 -26.78
CA MET A 1 12.15 -15.02 -26.30
C MET A 1 12.09 -13.59 -26.79
N ARG A 2 11.78 -12.64 -25.92
CA ARG A 2 12.02 -11.21 -26.17
C ARG A 2 13.20 -10.81 -25.29
N THR A 3 14.32 -10.48 -25.93
CA THR A 3 15.49 -9.93 -25.25
C THR A 3 15.23 -8.45 -25.02
N ILE A 4 15.03 -8.04 -23.78
CA ILE A 4 14.94 -6.62 -23.42
C ILE A 4 16.36 -6.11 -23.24
N GLN A 5 16.88 -5.40 -24.24
CA GLN A 5 18.08 -4.57 -24.07
C GLN A 5 17.66 -3.29 -23.35
N SER A 6 17.85 -3.24 -22.03
CA SER A 6 17.84 -1.98 -21.27
C SER A 6 19.17 -1.26 -21.53
N ASN A 7 19.24 -0.47 -22.61
CA ASN A 7 20.42 0.31 -22.99
C ASN A 7 20.44 1.72 -22.35
N GLN A 8 19.86 1.93 -21.17
CA GLN A 8 19.89 3.22 -20.48
C GLN A 8 20.62 3.08 -19.14
N PRO A 9 21.56 3.98 -18.79
CA PRO A 9 22.25 3.93 -17.51
C PRO A 9 21.23 4.13 -16.37
N PRO A 10 21.32 3.35 -15.28
CA PRO A 10 20.41 3.49 -14.14
C PRO A 10 20.48 4.92 -13.57
N ILE A 11 19.34 5.44 -13.09
CA ILE A 11 19.33 6.66 -12.27
C ILE A 11 20.29 6.41 -11.09
N GLN A 12 21.41 7.13 -11.08
CA GLN A 12 22.37 7.01 -9.98
C GLN A 12 21.88 7.87 -8.81
N LEU A 13 21.23 7.21 -7.86
CA LEU A 13 20.79 7.80 -6.61
C LEU A 13 21.79 7.48 -5.50
N GLN A 14 22.15 8.48 -4.71
CA GLN A 14 22.95 8.30 -3.51
C GLN A 14 22.18 8.84 -2.30
N ALA A 15 21.90 7.96 -1.34
CA ALA A 15 21.28 8.34 -0.07
C ALA A 15 22.37 8.76 0.94
N GLN A 16 22.24 9.96 1.48
CA GLN A 16 23.06 10.42 2.60
C GLN A 16 22.30 10.24 3.91
N ILE A 17 22.93 9.57 4.88
CA ILE A 17 22.35 9.27 6.21
C ILE A 17 23.12 10.07 7.27
N GLU A 18 22.40 10.72 8.19
CA GLU A 18 22.95 11.47 9.31
C GLU A 18 22.19 11.13 10.60
N SER A 19 22.91 10.84 11.69
CA SER A 19 22.32 10.52 13.02
C SER A 19 21.22 9.44 13.01
N GLY A 20 21.33 8.45 12.11
CA GLY A 20 20.36 7.35 11.98
C GLY A 20 19.12 7.67 11.14
N GLY A 21 19.05 8.84 10.49
CA GLY A 21 17.98 9.24 9.57
C GLY A 21 18.49 9.62 8.17
N LEU A 22 17.61 9.56 7.17
CA LEU A 22 17.90 10.04 5.82
C LEU A 22 17.97 11.58 5.84
N LYS A 23 19.11 12.13 5.42
CA LYS A 23 19.30 13.57 5.26
C LYS A 23 18.77 14.03 3.91
N GLU A 24 19.31 13.44 2.85
CA GLU A 24 18.96 13.74 1.47
C GLU A 24 19.25 12.55 0.55
N ILE A 25 18.62 12.55 -0.63
CA ILE A 25 18.99 11.71 -1.76
C ILE A 25 19.43 12.64 -2.87
N THR A 26 20.61 12.38 -3.42
CA THR A 26 21.14 13.09 -4.58
C THR A 26 21.05 12.23 -5.84
N GLN A 27 20.89 12.89 -6.98
CA GLN A 27 20.94 12.28 -8.30
C GLN A 27 22.18 12.81 -9.03
N THR A 28 22.98 11.91 -9.59
CA THR A 28 24.08 12.27 -10.49
C THR A 28 23.63 12.11 -11.94
N ASN A 29 23.71 13.19 -12.72
CA ASN A 29 23.34 13.17 -14.14
C ASN A 29 24.47 12.58 -15.01
N GLN A 30 24.21 12.41 -16.31
CA GLN A 30 25.19 11.84 -17.26
C GLN A 30 26.46 12.69 -17.41
N THR A 31 26.41 13.97 -17.04
CA THR A 31 27.57 14.88 -17.03
C THR A 31 28.36 14.86 -15.73
N GLY A 32 27.95 14.06 -14.73
CA GLY A 32 28.59 13.94 -13.43
C GLY A 32 28.18 15.01 -12.41
N GLU A 33 27.25 15.90 -12.76
CA GLU A 33 26.69 16.89 -11.84
C GLU A 33 25.73 16.21 -10.87
N THR A 34 25.85 16.53 -9.58
CA THR A 34 25.07 15.92 -8.50
C THR A 34 24.15 16.96 -7.88
N THR A 35 22.85 16.66 -7.86
CA THR A 35 21.81 17.55 -7.30
C THR A 35 20.98 16.82 -6.26
N ALA A 36 20.56 17.51 -5.19
CA ALA A 36 19.63 16.96 -4.22
C ALA A 36 18.24 16.86 -4.84
N VAL A 37 17.68 15.64 -4.90
CA VAL A 37 16.35 15.36 -5.46
C VAL A 37 15.32 15.00 -4.38
N SER A 38 15.77 14.67 -3.16
CA SER A 38 14.89 14.45 -2.01
C SER A 38 15.55 14.93 -0.73
N THR A 39 14.76 15.56 0.13
CA THR A 39 15.16 15.97 1.48
C THR A 39 13.99 15.72 2.44
N ALA A 40 14.14 16.05 3.73
CA ALA A 40 13.00 16.03 4.67
C ALA A 40 11.80 16.91 4.24
N LYS A 41 11.97 17.81 3.25
CA LYS A 41 10.91 18.63 2.66
C LYS A 41 10.18 17.96 1.48
N GLY A 42 10.50 16.71 1.16
CA GLY A 42 9.94 15.97 0.04
C GLY A 42 10.86 15.93 -1.18
N ILE A 43 10.28 15.40 -2.26
CA ILE A 43 10.95 15.19 -3.56
C ILE A 43 10.84 16.47 -4.39
N THR A 44 11.96 16.89 -4.97
CA THR A 44 12.00 18.05 -5.87
C THR A 44 11.78 17.60 -7.30
N LEU A 45 10.74 18.14 -7.94
CA LEU A 45 10.34 17.81 -9.30
C LEU A 45 10.25 19.08 -10.15
N ASN A 46 10.65 18.99 -11.41
CA ASN A 46 10.42 20.05 -12.38
C ASN A 46 8.94 20.07 -12.86
N ALA A 47 8.55 21.13 -13.57
CA ALA A 47 7.16 21.30 -14.01
C ALA A 47 6.67 20.17 -14.94
N ALA A 48 7.53 19.66 -15.83
CA ALA A 48 7.19 18.56 -16.72
C ALA A 48 6.93 17.25 -15.95
N GLN A 49 7.77 16.96 -14.94
CA GLN A 49 7.60 15.82 -14.05
C GLN A 49 6.32 15.93 -13.22
N GLN A 50 6.00 17.13 -12.73
CA GLN A 50 4.73 17.36 -12.03
C GLN A 50 3.54 17.05 -12.93
N LEU A 51 3.53 17.52 -14.18
CA LEU A 51 2.49 17.18 -15.15
C LEU A 51 2.40 15.67 -15.41
N ALA A 52 3.54 14.97 -15.53
CA ALA A 52 3.53 13.52 -15.69
C ALA A 52 2.88 12.81 -14.48
N LEU A 53 3.19 13.24 -13.25
CA LEU A 53 2.54 12.71 -12.04
C LEU A 53 1.05 13.00 -11.99
N THR A 54 0.64 14.21 -12.39
CA THR A 54 -0.78 14.57 -12.47
C THR A 54 -1.52 13.67 -13.47
N ASN A 55 -0.93 13.39 -14.64
CA ASN A 55 -1.51 12.45 -15.60
C ASN A 55 -1.67 11.04 -15.00
N GLY A 56 -0.67 10.55 -14.27
CA GLY A 56 -0.74 9.26 -13.58
C GLY A 56 -1.81 9.22 -12.48
N ARG A 57 -1.97 10.28 -11.68
CA ARG A 57 -3.01 10.35 -10.65
C ARG A 57 -4.43 10.36 -11.24
N LEU A 58 -4.63 11.05 -12.37
CA LEU A 58 -5.93 11.06 -13.07
C LEU A 58 -6.26 9.67 -13.62
N PHE A 59 -5.28 8.98 -14.19
CA PHE A 59 -5.44 7.59 -14.62
C PHE A 59 -5.82 6.69 -13.44
N GLU A 60 -5.07 6.73 -12.33
CA GLU A 60 -5.35 5.91 -11.15
C GLU A 60 -6.71 6.23 -10.53
N ALA A 61 -7.11 7.50 -10.48
CA ALA A 61 -8.43 7.91 -10.01
C ALA A 61 -9.54 7.36 -10.93
N GLY A 62 -9.39 7.51 -12.25
CA GLY A 62 -10.33 6.98 -13.24
C GLY A 62 -10.51 5.48 -13.12
N VAL A 63 -9.41 4.73 -13.08
CA VAL A 63 -9.46 3.26 -12.94
C VAL A 63 -10.05 2.87 -11.58
N SER A 64 -9.72 3.59 -10.51
CA SER A 64 -10.30 3.34 -9.19
C SER A 64 -11.82 3.54 -9.19
N MET A 65 -12.34 4.61 -9.80
CA MET A 65 -13.79 4.81 -9.98
C MET A 65 -14.43 3.67 -10.77
N ALA A 66 -13.81 3.26 -11.89
CA ALA A 66 -14.32 2.14 -12.70
C ALA A 66 -14.37 0.81 -11.92
N VAL A 67 -13.33 0.51 -11.14
CA VAL A 67 -13.28 -0.67 -10.24
C VAL A 67 -14.34 -0.56 -9.15
N LEU A 68 -14.52 0.60 -8.54
CA LEU A 68 -15.45 0.82 -7.44
C LEU A 68 -16.91 0.80 -7.91
N ASP A 69 -17.23 1.35 -9.06
CA ASP A 69 -18.62 1.43 -9.55
C ASP A 69 -19.11 0.11 -10.14
N ARG A 70 -18.21 -0.67 -10.76
CA ARG A 70 -18.55 -1.91 -11.46
C ARG A 70 -17.53 -3.02 -11.19
N PRO A 71 -17.39 -3.48 -9.94
CA PRO A 71 -16.28 -4.31 -9.50
C PRO A 71 -16.23 -5.71 -10.12
N GLY A 72 -17.32 -6.25 -10.67
CA GLY A 72 -17.31 -7.56 -11.35
C GLY A 72 -16.69 -8.68 -10.51
N THR A 73 -15.61 -9.29 -11.01
CA THR A 73 -14.84 -10.33 -10.31
C THR A 73 -14.14 -9.82 -9.05
N VAL A 74 -13.68 -8.56 -9.02
CA VAL A 74 -13.13 -7.92 -7.81
C VAL A 74 -14.13 -8.04 -6.66
N GLY A 75 -15.39 -7.69 -6.91
CA GLY A 75 -16.45 -7.75 -5.91
C GLY A 75 -16.74 -9.18 -5.45
N LYS A 76 -16.74 -10.16 -6.36
CA LYS A 76 -16.95 -11.58 -6.03
C LYS A 76 -15.84 -12.16 -5.15
N VAL A 77 -14.59 -11.76 -5.39
CA VAL A 77 -13.46 -12.15 -4.53
C VAL A 77 -13.67 -11.58 -3.14
N PHE A 78 -13.98 -10.28 -3.01
CA PHE A 78 -14.24 -9.69 -1.69
C PHE A 78 -15.49 -10.24 -1.01
N ASP A 79 -16.52 -10.68 -1.73
CA ASP A 79 -17.64 -11.43 -1.16
C ASP A 79 -17.19 -12.74 -0.52
N THR A 80 -16.39 -13.51 -1.25
CA THR A 80 -15.89 -14.80 -0.79
C THR A 80 -15.09 -14.65 0.49
N TYR A 81 -14.12 -13.73 0.52
CA TYR A 81 -13.26 -13.57 1.68
C TYR A 81 -13.90 -12.78 2.82
N ALA A 82 -14.82 -11.86 2.54
CA ALA A 82 -15.58 -11.19 3.59
C ALA A 82 -16.49 -12.18 4.33
N ALA A 83 -17.16 -13.10 3.63
CA ALA A 83 -17.97 -14.14 4.27
C ALA A 83 -17.13 -15.01 5.21
N ARG A 84 -15.95 -15.47 4.75
CA ARG A 84 -15.01 -16.25 5.58
C ARG A 84 -14.50 -15.45 6.77
N LEU A 85 -14.21 -14.16 6.57
CA LEU A 85 -13.82 -13.28 7.66
C LEU A 85 -14.96 -13.11 8.67
N ALA A 86 -16.22 -13.06 8.24
CA ALA A 86 -17.38 -13.03 9.13
C ALA A 86 -17.47 -14.29 10.00
N ASP A 87 -17.24 -15.47 9.42
CA ASP A 87 -17.23 -16.75 10.15
C ASP A 87 -16.15 -16.78 11.24
N VAL A 88 -14.98 -16.22 10.94
CA VAL A 88 -13.84 -16.11 11.87
C VAL A 88 -14.10 -15.06 12.96
N LEU A 89 -14.67 -13.91 12.61
CA LEU A 89 -14.85 -12.79 13.53
C LEU A 89 -16.05 -12.96 14.45
N THR A 90 -17.11 -13.66 14.02
CA THR A 90 -18.32 -13.87 14.82
C THR A 90 -17.98 -14.44 16.21
N PRO A 91 -17.27 -15.57 16.36
CA PRO A 91 -16.94 -16.11 17.68
C PRO A 91 -16.01 -15.19 18.50
N VAL A 92 -15.25 -14.29 17.86
CA VAL A 92 -14.35 -13.37 18.57
C VAL A 92 -15.10 -12.13 19.06
N LEU A 93 -15.95 -11.55 18.23
CA LEU A 93 -16.60 -10.27 18.50
C LEU A 93 -17.93 -10.40 19.25
N THR A 94 -18.64 -11.54 19.09
CA THR A 94 -19.95 -11.76 19.74
C THR A 94 -19.87 -12.68 20.96
N GLY A 95 -18.68 -12.91 21.52
CA GLY A 95 -18.49 -13.56 22.83
C GLY A 95 -18.38 -15.10 22.82
N GLY A 96 -17.87 -15.70 21.74
CA GLY A 96 -17.49 -17.11 21.70
C GLY A 96 -16.17 -17.42 22.42
N GLY A 97 -15.81 -18.71 22.49
CA GLY A 97 -14.72 -19.21 23.36
C GLY A 97 -13.33 -18.58 23.14
N ALA A 98 -12.98 -18.18 21.91
CA ALA A 98 -11.69 -17.56 21.60
C ALA A 98 -11.61 -16.06 21.98
N ALA A 99 -12.74 -15.40 22.23
CA ALA A 99 -12.80 -13.97 22.52
C ALA A 99 -12.01 -13.58 23.78
N ALA A 100 -12.08 -14.42 24.82
CA ALA A 100 -11.43 -14.20 26.11
C ALA A 100 -9.99 -14.74 26.17
N SER A 101 -9.51 -15.42 25.12
CA SER A 101 -8.15 -15.97 25.07
C SER A 101 -7.11 -14.85 25.19
N THR A 102 -6.14 -15.04 26.07
CA THR A 102 -5.06 -14.09 26.29
C THR A 102 -4.01 -14.20 25.20
N VAL A 103 -3.70 -13.06 24.58
CA VAL A 103 -2.64 -12.89 23.58
C VAL A 103 -1.65 -11.82 24.01
N HIS A 104 -0.44 -11.89 23.47
CA HIS A 104 0.59 -10.86 23.65
C HIS A 104 0.51 -9.85 22.51
N PHE A 105 0.24 -8.59 22.85
CA PHE A 105 0.07 -7.50 21.91
C PHE A 105 0.72 -6.22 22.45
N ASN A 106 1.59 -5.59 21.64
CA ASN A 106 2.34 -4.37 21.99
C ASN A 106 3.01 -4.43 23.38
N GLY A 107 3.69 -5.55 23.67
CA GLY A 107 4.42 -5.75 24.93
C GLY A 107 3.56 -6.05 26.15
N SER A 108 2.24 -6.19 25.98
CA SER A 108 1.29 -6.47 27.07
C SER A 108 0.43 -7.70 26.78
N GLU A 109 -0.08 -8.35 27.81
CA GLU A 109 -1.13 -9.37 27.68
C GLU A 109 -2.50 -8.70 27.60
N LYS A 110 -3.32 -9.13 26.62
CA LYS A 110 -4.68 -8.63 26.41
C LYS A 110 -5.61 -9.75 25.99
N PRO A 111 -6.92 -9.68 26.31
CA PRO A 111 -7.92 -10.51 25.66
C PRO A 111 -7.91 -10.27 24.14
N LEU A 112 -8.03 -11.33 23.35
CA LEU A 112 -8.05 -11.25 21.89
C LEU A 112 -9.13 -10.29 21.38
N VAL A 113 -10.32 -10.31 21.98
CA VAL A 113 -11.42 -9.40 21.63
C VAL A 113 -11.02 -7.94 21.74
N ASP A 114 -10.20 -7.57 22.74
CA ASP A 114 -9.78 -6.19 22.93
C ASP A 114 -8.72 -5.79 21.90
N VAL A 115 -7.88 -6.74 21.47
CA VAL A 115 -6.96 -6.50 20.34
C VAL A 115 -7.75 -6.22 19.06
N PHE A 116 -8.78 -7.02 18.74
CA PHE A 116 -9.63 -6.75 17.56
C PHE A 116 -10.45 -5.47 17.71
N LYS A 117 -10.88 -5.11 18.93
CA LYS A 117 -11.52 -3.83 19.19
C LYS A 117 -10.60 -2.66 18.86
N ASP A 118 -9.36 -2.72 19.31
CA ASP A 118 -8.36 -1.65 19.13
C ASP A 118 -7.93 -1.53 17.65
N THR A 119 -7.71 -2.66 16.98
CA THR A 119 -7.07 -2.70 15.65
C THR A 119 -8.04 -2.65 14.48
N MET A 120 -9.29 -3.09 14.66
CA MET A 120 -10.26 -3.23 13.56
C MET A 120 -11.63 -2.64 13.89
N LEU A 121 -12.24 -3.00 15.02
CA LEU A 121 -13.64 -2.59 15.31
C LEU A 121 -13.77 -1.08 15.48
N THR A 122 -13.02 -0.50 16.43
CA THR A 122 -13.13 0.93 16.75
C THR A 122 -12.83 1.81 15.53
N PRO A 123 -11.75 1.58 14.76
CA PRO A 123 -11.51 2.34 13.53
C PRO A 123 -12.60 2.21 12.47
N MET A 124 -13.38 1.12 12.46
CA MET A 124 -14.44 0.91 11.49
C MET A 124 -15.82 1.33 11.97
N THR A 125 -16.03 1.52 13.27
CA THR A 125 -17.36 1.79 13.83
C THR A 125 -17.48 3.15 14.51
N ASP A 126 -16.37 3.82 14.81
CA ASP A 126 -16.40 5.20 15.28
C ASP A 126 -16.70 6.13 14.09
N PRO A 127 -17.84 6.87 14.09
CA PRO A 127 -18.19 7.78 13.00
C PRO A 127 -17.15 8.90 12.80
N LYS A 128 -16.37 9.23 13.84
CA LYS A 128 -15.28 10.21 13.81
C LYS A 128 -13.96 9.63 13.33
N SER A 129 -13.89 8.32 13.06
CA SER A 129 -12.67 7.71 12.55
C SER A 129 -12.28 8.32 11.20
N ASP A 130 -10.98 8.36 10.93
CA ASP A 130 -10.39 8.83 9.69
C ASP A 130 -10.33 7.73 8.61
N GLN A 131 -10.80 6.52 8.91
CA GLN A 131 -10.72 5.38 7.99
C GLN A 131 -11.84 5.41 6.94
N ILE A 132 -11.50 5.12 5.69
CA ILE A 132 -12.48 4.80 4.64
C ILE A 132 -13.07 3.40 4.86
N GLY A 133 -14.30 3.19 4.36
CA GLY A 133 -15.06 1.94 4.60
C GLY A 133 -15.61 1.81 6.03
N ARG A 134 -15.50 2.84 6.87
CA ARG A 134 -16.11 2.88 8.20
C ARG A 134 -17.62 3.11 8.12
N LYS A 135 -18.29 2.78 9.22
CA LYS A 135 -19.65 3.22 9.51
C LYS A 135 -19.68 4.73 9.75
N THR A 136 -20.58 5.43 9.05
CA THR A 136 -20.76 6.89 9.20
C THR A 136 -21.94 7.27 10.09
N THR A 137 -22.77 6.31 10.48
CA THR A 137 -23.94 6.54 11.34
C THR A 137 -23.62 6.33 12.82
N GLU A 138 -24.21 7.15 13.69
CA GLU A 138 -24.06 7.04 15.14
C GLU A 138 -24.92 5.90 15.74
N GLY A 139 -24.48 5.37 16.88
CA GLY A 139 -25.23 4.37 17.68
C GLY A 139 -25.25 2.96 17.09
N GLY A 140 -25.88 2.01 17.79
CA GLY A 140 -25.96 0.60 17.39
C GLY A 140 -24.73 -0.24 17.75
N ASP A 141 -24.85 -1.56 17.63
CA ASP A 141 -23.76 -2.50 17.90
C ASP A 141 -22.78 -2.56 16.72
N GLY A 142 -21.57 -2.08 16.95
CA GLY A 142 -20.51 -2.06 15.94
C GLY A 142 -20.06 -3.47 15.51
N ALA A 143 -20.01 -4.43 16.43
CA ALA A 143 -19.61 -5.80 16.13
C ALA A 143 -20.65 -6.48 15.25
N ALA A 144 -21.93 -6.35 15.62
CA ALA A 144 -23.04 -6.85 14.81
C ALA A 144 -23.07 -6.19 13.43
N TRP A 145 -22.78 -4.88 13.35
CA TRP A 145 -22.73 -4.17 12.06
C TRP A 145 -21.62 -4.70 11.16
N ILE A 146 -20.38 -4.86 11.64
CA ILE A 146 -19.28 -5.39 10.81
C ILE A 146 -19.61 -6.80 10.32
N VAL A 147 -20.04 -7.70 11.21
CA VAL A 147 -20.38 -9.08 10.83
C VAL A 147 -21.49 -9.10 9.78
N ALA A 148 -22.52 -8.27 9.92
CA ALA A 148 -23.60 -8.15 8.94
C ALA A 148 -23.10 -7.62 7.57
N GLN A 149 -22.23 -6.60 7.56
CA GLN A 149 -21.65 -6.07 6.32
C GLN A 149 -20.80 -7.11 5.59
N LEU A 150 -20.03 -7.89 6.34
CA LEU A 150 -19.17 -8.92 5.77
C LEU A 150 -19.97 -10.10 5.21
N GLY A 151 -21.03 -10.52 5.89
CA GLY A 151 -21.89 -11.63 5.48
C GLY A 151 -22.92 -11.28 4.40
N THR A 152 -23.18 -10.00 4.14
CA THR A 152 -24.12 -9.58 3.08
C THR A 152 -23.42 -9.60 1.71
N PRO A 153 -23.92 -10.32 0.70
CA PRO A 153 -23.33 -10.32 -0.64
C PRO A 153 -23.32 -8.92 -1.25
N LEU A 154 -22.16 -8.51 -1.74
CA LEU A 154 -21.93 -7.27 -2.49
C LEU A 154 -22.46 -7.43 -3.91
N MET A 155 -22.22 -8.58 -4.53
CA MET A 155 -22.50 -8.85 -5.94
C MET A 155 -23.75 -9.72 -6.11
N SER A 156 -24.58 -9.36 -7.09
CA SER A 156 -25.61 -10.23 -7.61
C SER A 156 -25.01 -11.36 -8.47
N PRO A 157 -25.78 -12.43 -8.78
CA PRO A 157 -25.32 -13.48 -9.69
C PRO A 157 -24.88 -12.96 -11.08
N SER A 158 -25.45 -11.83 -11.52
CA SER A 158 -25.09 -11.18 -12.79
C SER A 158 -23.71 -10.51 -12.78
N GLY A 159 -23.12 -10.30 -11.60
CA GLY A 159 -21.85 -9.58 -11.45
C GLY A 159 -22.00 -8.06 -11.32
N GLU A 160 -23.22 -7.54 -11.22
CA GLU A 160 -23.51 -6.17 -10.78
C GLU A 160 -23.73 -6.11 -9.27
N TYR A 161 -23.65 -4.92 -8.65
CA TYR A 161 -24.00 -4.76 -7.24
C TYR A 161 -25.39 -5.32 -6.94
N ALA A 162 -25.52 -6.03 -5.83
CA ALA A 162 -26.82 -6.46 -5.32
C ALA A 162 -27.65 -5.24 -4.87
N ALA A 163 -28.97 -5.41 -4.78
CA ALA A 163 -29.86 -4.33 -4.39
C ALA A 163 -29.47 -3.71 -3.04
N GLY A 164 -29.28 -2.39 -3.02
CA GLY A 164 -28.87 -1.64 -1.82
C GLY A 164 -27.39 -1.76 -1.46
N GLN A 165 -26.57 -2.35 -2.33
CA GLN A 165 -25.10 -2.34 -2.23
C GLN A 165 -24.51 -1.28 -3.15
N ASP A 166 -23.40 -0.69 -2.72
CA ASP A 166 -22.62 0.28 -3.49
C ASP A 166 -21.11 0.14 -3.22
N PHE A 167 -20.32 1.05 -3.79
CA PHE A 167 -18.87 1.07 -3.59
C PHE A 167 -18.44 1.22 -2.13
N LYS A 168 -19.25 1.84 -1.26
CA LYS A 168 -18.91 1.98 0.17
C LYS A 168 -18.93 0.62 0.85
N ASN A 169 -19.84 -0.27 0.46
CA ASN A 169 -19.85 -1.65 0.95
C ASN A 169 -18.58 -2.41 0.53
N LEU A 170 -18.09 -2.20 -0.71
CA LEU A 170 -16.81 -2.75 -1.14
C LEU A 170 -15.65 -2.20 -0.28
N LEU A 171 -15.59 -0.87 -0.09
CA LEU A 171 -14.57 -0.25 0.77
C LEU A 171 -14.59 -0.82 2.19
N THR A 172 -15.78 -1.06 2.77
CA THR A 172 -15.93 -1.69 4.09
C THR A 172 -15.33 -3.10 4.11
N LYS A 173 -15.61 -3.93 3.09
CA LYS A 173 -15.06 -5.29 3.01
C LYS A 173 -13.55 -5.29 2.89
N VAL A 174 -12.99 -4.45 2.00
CA VAL A 174 -11.53 -4.32 1.85
C VAL A 174 -10.90 -3.84 3.17
N LYS A 175 -11.48 -2.81 3.81
CA LYS A 175 -10.97 -2.28 5.09
C LYS A 175 -10.95 -3.33 6.19
N ALA A 176 -12.00 -4.16 6.30
CA ALA A 176 -12.06 -5.22 7.30
C ALA A 176 -10.99 -6.28 7.06
N VAL A 177 -10.78 -6.69 5.81
CA VAL A 177 -9.70 -7.62 5.42
C VAL A 177 -8.34 -7.03 5.77
N CYS A 178 -8.07 -5.77 5.42
CA CYS A 178 -6.85 -5.05 5.81
C CYS A 178 -6.66 -4.97 7.33
N GLY A 179 -7.74 -4.70 8.08
CA GLY A 179 -7.73 -4.62 9.53
C GLY A 179 -7.37 -5.96 10.17
N PHE A 180 -8.04 -7.03 9.74
CA PHE A 180 -7.75 -8.39 10.18
C PHE A 180 -6.29 -8.79 9.88
N GLY A 181 -5.80 -8.48 8.67
CA GLY A 181 -4.42 -8.72 8.28
C GLY A 181 -3.40 -7.99 9.16
N THR A 182 -3.65 -6.71 9.45
CA THR A 182 -2.85 -5.92 10.38
C THR A 182 -2.79 -6.58 11.76
N THR A 183 -3.94 -7.02 12.28
CA THR A 183 -4.03 -7.70 13.58
C THR A 183 -3.22 -9.00 13.59
N VAL A 184 -3.36 -9.83 12.55
CA VAL A 184 -2.59 -11.07 12.37
C VAL A 184 -1.09 -10.77 12.34
N TRP A 185 -0.67 -9.80 11.53
CA TRP A 185 0.73 -9.40 11.44
C TRP A 185 1.30 -8.97 12.79
N GLN A 186 0.59 -8.11 13.53
CA GLN A 186 1.05 -7.63 14.84
C GLN A 186 1.11 -8.74 15.89
N LEU A 187 0.16 -9.69 15.88
CA LEU A 187 0.15 -10.82 16.80
C LEU A 187 1.21 -11.86 16.48
N MET A 188 1.49 -12.12 15.21
CA MET A 188 2.42 -13.17 14.78
C MET A 188 3.86 -12.66 14.66
N ASN A 189 4.08 -11.37 14.38
CA ASN A 189 5.41 -10.79 14.28
C ASN A 189 6.01 -10.41 15.65
N GLN A 190 6.04 -11.39 16.56
CA GLN A 190 6.65 -11.27 17.89
C GLN A 190 8.13 -11.68 17.82
N GLN A 191 8.99 -10.90 18.48
CA GLN A 191 10.41 -11.24 18.62
C GLN A 191 10.64 -12.41 19.59
N ASP A 192 9.74 -12.57 20.56
CA ASP A 192 9.76 -13.67 21.51
C ASP A 192 9.02 -14.89 20.93
N ALA A 193 9.76 -15.99 20.72
CA ALA A 193 9.23 -17.21 20.13
C ALA A 193 8.12 -17.87 20.96
N THR A 194 8.18 -17.75 22.29
CA THR A 194 7.15 -18.30 23.20
C THR A 194 5.84 -17.53 23.02
N LYS A 195 5.94 -16.19 23.03
CA LYS A 195 4.78 -15.31 22.84
C LYS A 195 4.17 -15.47 21.44
N ARG A 196 5.02 -15.63 20.41
CA ARG A 196 4.57 -15.97 19.05
C ARG A 196 3.78 -17.27 19.05
N ALA A 197 4.32 -18.35 19.64
CA ALA A 197 3.67 -19.66 19.64
C ALA A 197 2.32 -19.65 20.37
N GLN A 198 2.20 -18.90 21.47
CA GLN A 198 0.93 -18.71 22.17
C GLN A 198 -0.08 -17.98 21.30
N ASN A 199 0.31 -16.86 20.68
CA ASN A 199 -0.55 -16.12 19.76
C ASN A 199 -0.99 -16.98 18.57
N GLU A 200 -0.07 -17.77 18.02
CA GLU A 200 -0.35 -18.70 16.92
C GLU A 200 -1.42 -19.73 17.32
N ALA A 201 -1.31 -20.34 18.50
CA ALA A 201 -2.31 -21.30 18.98
C ALA A 201 -3.71 -20.69 19.07
N VAL A 202 -3.81 -19.46 19.60
CA VAL A 202 -5.08 -18.73 19.68
C VAL A 202 -5.62 -18.40 18.28
N LEU A 203 -4.78 -17.96 17.36
CA LEU A 203 -5.20 -17.64 15.99
C LEU A 203 -5.63 -18.89 15.20
N ARG A 204 -5.00 -20.04 15.43
CA ARG A 204 -5.45 -21.33 14.88
C ARG A 204 -6.85 -21.68 15.38
N ASP A 205 -7.13 -21.47 16.67
CA ASP A 205 -8.48 -21.67 17.21
C ASP A 205 -9.52 -20.75 16.56
N VAL A 206 -9.13 -19.51 16.28
CA VAL A 206 -9.97 -18.51 15.58
C VAL A 206 -10.23 -18.91 14.12
N MET A 207 -9.31 -19.64 13.47
CA MET A 207 -9.48 -20.17 12.11
C MET A 207 -10.35 -21.43 12.02
N LYS A 208 -10.63 -22.13 13.12
CA LYS A 208 -11.39 -23.40 13.12
C LYS A 208 -12.76 -23.37 12.40
N PRO A 209 -13.54 -22.27 12.41
CA PRO A 209 -14.78 -22.19 11.63
C PRO A 209 -14.58 -22.42 10.13
N LEU A 210 -13.39 -22.15 9.60
CA LEU A 210 -13.03 -22.39 8.20
C LEU A 210 -12.57 -23.83 7.92
N GLY A 211 -12.48 -24.68 8.94
CA GLY A 211 -12.06 -26.08 8.86
C GLY A 211 -10.62 -26.32 9.34
N GLU A 212 -10.38 -27.56 9.80
CA GLU A 212 -9.09 -27.98 10.38
C GLU A 212 -7.92 -27.84 9.40
N GLY A 213 -8.16 -27.99 8.09
CA GLY A 213 -7.14 -27.79 7.06
C GLY A 213 -6.61 -26.35 7.03
N VAL A 214 -7.49 -25.36 7.14
CA VAL A 214 -7.12 -23.93 7.18
C VAL A 214 -6.43 -23.60 8.50
N ALA A 215 -7.01 -24.03 9.63
CA ALA A 215 -6.46 -23.79 10.96
C ALA A 215 -5.06 -24.41 11.13
N SER A 216 -4.85 -25.64 10.68
CA SER A 216 -3.55 -26.32 10.79
C SER A 216 -2.45 -25.70 9.93
N GLN A 217 -2.80 -24.99 8.85
CA GLN A 217 -1.84 -24.35 7.94
C GLN A 217 -1.53 -22.89 8.28
N PHE A 218 -2.29 -22.27 9.18
CA PHE A 218 -2.19 -20.83 9.50
C PHE A 218 -0.75 -20.34 9.72
N GLY A 219 0.01 -21.00 10.61
CA GLY A 219 1.39 -20.60 10.93
C GLY A 219 2.33 -20.70 9.72
N ALA A 220 2.24 -21.79 8.96
CA ALA A 220 3.08 -21.99 7.77
C ALA A 220 2.80 -20.93 6.69
N ARG A 221 1.53 -20.55 6.50
CA ARG A 221 1.15 -19.49 5.55
C ARG A 221 1.61 -18.11 5.98
N PHE A 222 1.60 -17.84 7.29
CA PHE A 222 2.18 -16.62 7.83
C PHE A 222 3.69 -16.55 7.58
N ASP A 223 4.40 -17.66 7.85
CA ASP A 223 5.85 -17.73 7.69
C ASP A 223 6.26 -17.57 6.21
N GLU A 224 5.60 -18.29 5.29
CA GLU A 224 5.78 -18.11 3.84
C GLU A 224 5.56 -16.66 3.42
N PHE A 225 4.48 -16.03 3.90
CA PHE A 225 4.20 -14.61 3.60
C PHE A 225 5.28 -13.66 4.13
N LYS A 226 5.75 -13.87 5.35
CA LYS A 226 6.81 -13.05 5.96
C LYS A 226 8.16 -13.22 5.23
N GLU A 227 8.46 -14.43 4.77
CA GLU A 227 9.72 -14.74 4.08
C GLU A 227 9.77 -14.21 2.64
N VAL A 228 8.63 -14.18 1.95
CA VAL A 228 8.53 -13.83 0.52
C VAL A 228 8.10 -12.37 0.29
N MET A 229 7.05 -11.92 0.99
CA MET A 229 6.37 -10.66 0.68
C MET A 229 6.78 -9.51 1.60
N ARG A 230 6.84 -9.74 2.92
CA ARG A 230 7.14 -8.70 3.91
C ARG A 230 8.52 -8.88 4.54
N THR A 231 9.52 -8.90 3.66
CA THR A 231 10.91 -9.15 3.99
C THR A 231 11.60 -7.94 4.62
N PRO A 232 12.80 -8.08 5.22
CA PRO A 232 13.61 -6.95 5.63
C PRO A 232 13.97 -5.97 4.50
N LEU A 233 13.98 -6.42 3.23
CA LEU A 233 14.15 -5.54 2.07
C LEU A 233 12.89 -4.72 1.80
N PHE A 234 11.73 -5.36 1.89
CA PHE A 234 10.45 -4.65 1.82
C PHE A 234 10.33 -3.59 2.92
N ASP A 235 10.72 -3.94 4.15
CA ASP A 235 10.70 -3.08 5.33
C ASP A 235 11.99 -2.24 5.50
N ASP A 236 12.79 -2.06 4.44
CA ASP A 236 14.02 -1.27 4.52
C ASP A 236 13.71 0.20 4.87
N PRO A 237 14.33 0.74 5.94
CA PRO A 237 14.00 2.07 6.46
C PRO A 237 14.36 3.22 5.51
N ILE A 238 15.29 3.02 4.56
CA ILE A 238 15.67 4.05 3.58
C ILE A 238 14.66 4.07 2.44
N SER A 239 14.30 2.90 1.92
CA SER A 239 13.28 2.79 0.85
C SER A 239 11.91 3.29 1.31
N ARG A 240 11.53 2.96 2.56
CA ARG A 240 10.25 3.36 3.19
C ARG A 240 10.27 4.74 3.83
N MET A 241 11.38 5.48 3.70
CA MET A 241 11.52 6.76 4.38
C MET A 241 10.47 7.76 3.91
N ARG A 242 9.91 8.48 4.88
CA ARG A 242 8.92 9.53 4.70
C ARG A 242 9.01 10.46 5.91
N SER A 243 8.75 11.73 5.72
CA SER A 243 8.75 12.71 6.80
C SER A 243 7.35 13.27 6.98
N GLU A 244 6.90 13.44 8.21
CA GLU A 244 5.63 14.11 8.46
C GLU A 244 5.68 15.58 8.00
N ARG A 245 4.57 16.08 7.46
CA ARG A 245 4.38 17.52 7.27
C ARG A 245 4.28 18.21 8.63
N GLN A 246 4.68 19.48 8.73
CA GLN A 246 4.58 20.21 9.99
C GLN A 246 3.11 20.40 10.39
N PRO A 247 2.71 20.08 11.64
CA PRO A 247 1.38 20.37 12.12
C PRO A 247 1.08 21.87 12.11
N LEU A 248 -0.18 22.23 11.85
CA LEU A 248 -0.67 23.61 11.91
C LEU A 248 -1.28 23.89 13.29
N ASP A 249 -1.00 25.07 13.84
CA ASP A 249 -1.67 25.57 15.04
C ASP A 249 -3.14 25.95 14.76
N ALA A 250 -3.86 26.36 15.81
CA ALA A 250 -5.26 26.77 15.71
C ALA A 250 -5.48 28.02 14.83
N GLN A 251 -4.42 28.76 14.48
CA GLN A 251 -4.45 29.90 13.57
C GLN A 251 -4.00 29.52 12.14
N GLY A 252 -3.75 28.23 11.88
CA GLY A 252 -3.33 27.73 10.58
C GLY A 252 -1.85 27.99 10.26
N LYS A 253 -1.01 28.31 11.27
CA LYS A 253 0.42 28.52 11.06
C LYS A 253 1.22 27.24 11.35
N PRO A 254 2.27 26.95 10.56
CA PRO A 254 3.13 25.79 10.84
C PRO A 254 3.80 25.91 12.21
N ILE A 255 3.70 24.85 13.01
CA ILE A 255 4.44 24.70 14.26
C ILE A 255 5.84 24.20 13.88
N PRO A 256 6.94 24.93 14.22
CA PRO A 256 8.29 24.45 13.99
C PRO A 256 8.58 23.21 14.84
N VAL A 257 8.98 22.12 14.19
CA VAL A 257 9.23 20.82 14.80
C VAL A 257 10.63 20.28 14.49
N GLY A 258 11.20 19.56 15.45
CA GLY A 258 12.21 18.55 15.24
C GLY A 258 11.56 17.21 14.86
N TYR A 259 12.31 16.41 14.11
CA TYR A 259 11.87 15.09 13.65
C TYR A 259 12.50 13.98 14.48
N GLU A 260 11.69 12.98 14.83
CA GLU A 260 12.14 11.76 15.49
C GLU A 260 11.75 10.53 14.68
N SER A 261 12.41 9.40 14.91
CA SER A 261 12.03 8.15 14.26
C SER A 261 10.62 7.71 14.68
N ALA A 262 9.76 7.45 13.69
CA ALA A 262 8.41 6.92 13.88
C ALA A 262 8.41 5.61 14.70
N HIS A 263 9.48 4.82 14.58
CA HIS A 263 9.63 3.55 15.27
C HIS A 263 9.62 3.70 16.80
N LEU A 264 10.25 4.77 17.32
CA LEU A 264 10.33 5.06 18.76
C LEU A 264 8.95 5.33 19.38
N HIS A 265 7.98 5.70 18.54
CA HIS A 265 6.62 6.02 18.92
C HIS A 265 5.61 4.93 18.52
N GLY A 266 6.09 3.78 18.01
CA GLY A 266 5.23 2.68 17.55
C GLY A 266 4.47 2.96 16.25
N LEU A 267 4.95 3.92 15.44
CA LEU A 267 4.26 4.41 14.23
C LEU A 267 4.85 3.85 12.93
N GLY A 268 5.72 2.84 13.03
CA GLY A 268 6.37 2.19 11.89
C GLY A 268 7.59 2.95 11.38
N PHE A 269 7.60 3.30 10.08
CA PHE A 269 8.74 3.90 9.39
C PHE A 269 8.54 5.38 9.10
N GLY A 270 9.66 6.09 9.04
CA GLY A 270 9.72 7.52 8.72
C GLY A 270 10.08 8.39 9.92
N ASN A 271 9.92 9.69 9.71
CA ASN A 271 10.23 10.75 10.65
C ASN A 271 8.92 11.44 11.09
N VAL A 272 8.68 11.52 12.39
CA VAL A 272 7.46 12.11 12.96
C VAL A 272 7.72 13.47 13.59
N ALA A 273 6.75 14.38 13.45
CA ALA A 273 6.85 15.77 13.87
C ALA A 273 6.25 15.93 15.28
N VAL A 274 6.93 15.36 16.29
CA VAL A 274 6.41 15.24 17.66
C VAL A 274 7.19 16.04 18.71
N THR A 275 8.25 16.73 18.27
CA THR A 275 9.14 17.50 19.14
C THR A 275 9.19 18.93 18.66
N ALA A 276 8.92 19.91 19.53
CA ALA A 276 8.93 21.33 19.19
C ALA A 276 10.24 22.01 19.64
N ALA A 277 10.47 23.24 19.16
CA ALA A 277 11.68 24.00 19.44
C ALA A 277 11.85 24.43 20.92
N ASP A 278 10.73 24.59 21.65
CA ASP A 278 10.71 24.99 23.06
C ASP A 278 9.54 24.37 23.83
N GLY A 279 9.53 24.58 25.15
CA GLY A 279 8.58 23.94 26.07
C GLY A 279 7.13 24.44 25.95
N ASP A 280 6.88 25.67 25.50
CA ASP A 280 5.52 26.16 25.34
C ASP A 280 4.92 25.67 24.02
N ARG A 281 5.72 25.67 22.95
CA ARG A 281 5.35 25.03 21.68
C ARG A 281 5.18 23.52 21.82
N GLN A 282 5.95 22.85 22.69
CA GLN A 282 5.76 21.42 22.94
C GLN A 282 4.39 21.15 23.57
N LYS A 283 3.91 21.98 24.51
CA LYS A 283 2.58 21.80 25.12
C LYS A 283 1.47 21.96 24.08
N GLU A 284 1.59 22.96 23.22
CA GLU A 284 0.65 23.18 22.11
C GLU A 284 0.63 21.98 21.16
N LEU A 285 1.81 21.50 20.75
CA LEU A 285 1.96 20.33 19.89
C LEU A 285 1.39 19.06 20.55
N ASP A 286 1.70 18.83 21.83
CA ASP A 286 1.19 17.70 22.60
C ASP A 286 -0.35 17.74 22.69
N GLN A 287 -0.94 18.92 22.88
CA GLN A 287 -2.38 19.09 22.90
C GLN A 287 -3.01 18.81 21.53
N LEU A 288 -2.42 19.34 20.45
CA LEU A 288 -2.88 19.14 19.08
C LEU A 288 -2.85 17.66 18.66
N LEU A 289 -1.74 16.98 18.97
CA LEU A 289 -1.52 15.57 18.64
C LEU A 289 -2.21 14.60 19.62
N GLY A 290 -2.82 15.11 20.69
CA GLY A 290 -3.46 14.28 21.71
C GLY A 290 -2.48 13.37 22.45
N ALA A 291 -1.33 13.92 22.83
CA ALA A 291 -0.27 13.20 23.52
C ALA A 291 -0.70 12.74 24.92
N LYS A 292 -0.54 11.46 25.21
CA LYS A 292 -0.75 10.87 26.54
C LYS A 292 0.29 9.78 26.79
N PRO A 293 0.73 9.54 28.04
CA PRO A 293 1.57 8.39 28.33
C PRO A 293 0.77 7.09 28.18
N ASN A 294 1.39 6.05 27.64
CA ASN A 294 0.89 4.68 27.70
C ASN A 294 1.31 4.00 29.02
N ALA A 295 0.92 2.74 29.22
CA ALA A 295 1.25 1.97 30.43
C ALA A 295 2.76 1.78 30.67
N ALA A 296 3.59 1.91 29.62
CA ALA A 296 5.05 1.87 29.70
C ALA A 296 5.68 3.27 29.86
N GLY A 297 4.88 4.33 30.06
CA GLY A 297 5.36 5.70 30.20
C GLY A 297 5.81 6.37 28.91
N THR A 298 5.65 5.72 27.75
CA THR A 298 5.96 6.29 26.44
C THR A 298 4.81 7.19 25.98
N LYS A 299 5.11 8.37 25.43
CA LYS A 299 4.07 9.22 24.83
C LYS A 299 3.46 8.51 23.62
N VAL A 300 2.13 8.49 23.56
CA VAL A 300 1.34 8.07 22.41
C VAL A 300 0.46 9.23 21.97
N TYR A 301 0.26 9.37 20.65
CA TYR A 301 -0.39 10.53 20.04
C TYR A 301 -1.71 10.11 19.42
N ALA A 302 -2.82 10.35 20.12
CA ALA A 302 -4.13 9.86 19.71
C ALA A 302 -4.69 10.54 18.44
N ASN A 303 -4.22 11.76 18.11
CA ASN A 303 -4.70 12.55 16.98
C ASN A 303 -3.61 12.79 15.91
N ILE A 304 -2.57 11.94 15.85
CA ILE A 304 -1.44 12.18 14.94
C ILE A 304 -1.81 12.17 13.46
N ASN A 305 -2.86 11.44 13.08
CA ASN A 305 -3.37 11.41 11.70
C ASN A 305 -4.34 12.55 11.38
N GLY A 306 -5.07 13.05 12.38
CA GLY A 306 -6.15 14.04 12.19
C GLY A 306 -5.70 15.49 12.30
N ALA A 307 -4.48 15.76 12.78
CA ALA A 307 -3.94 17.11 12.83
C ALA A 307 -3.74 17.68 11.40
N ALA A 308 -4.21 18.91 11.18
CA ALA A 308 -3.97 19.66 9.95
C ALA A 308 -2.46 19.94 9.78
N ARG A 309 -1.96 19.97 8.54
CA ARG A 309 -0.53 20.08 8.26
C ARG A 309 -0.19 21.01 7.10
N ASP A 310 0.98 21.61 7.19
CA ASP A 310 1.51 22.54 6.21
C ASP A 310 1.80 21.88 4.86
N GLY A 311 1.32 22.53 3.80
CA GLY A 311 1.41 22.02 2.43
C GLY A 311 0.74 20.66 2.22
N ALA A 312 -0.25 20.29 3.05
CA ALA A 312 -1.11 19.14 2.79
C ALA A 312 -1.84 19.35 1.45
N PRO A 313 -1.73 18.42 0.48
CA PRO A 313 -2.25 18.64 -0.87
C PRO A 313 -3.77 18.64 -0.95
N ILE A 314 -4.47 17.88 -0.10
CA ILE A 314 -5.93 17.79 -0.15
C ILE A 314 -6.52 18.67 0.94
N GLU A 315 -7.38 19.60 0.56
CA GLU A 315 -7.99 20.53 1.48
C GLU A 315 -9.02 19.84 2.40
N PRO A 316 -9.15 20.27 3.67
CA PRO A 316 -10.20 19.77 4.54
C PRO A 316 -11.58 20.24 4.06
N GLY A 317 -12.57 19.35 4.15
CA GLY A 317 -13.98 19.65 3.92
C GLY A 317 -14.69 20.20 5.15
N ALA A 318 -16.02 20.20 5.12
CA ALA A 318 -16.85 20.76 6.20
C ALA A 318 -16.72 19.99 7.52
N SER A 319 -16.39 18.70 7.44
CA SER A 319 -16.12 17.84 8.60
C SER A 319 -14.77 18.07 9.27
N GLY A 320 -13.89 18.90 8.67
CA GLY A 320 -12.49 19.06 9.07
C GLY A 320 -11.56 17.96 8.55
N LEU A 321 -12.12 16.87 7.99
CA LEU A 321 -11.38 15.88 7.22
C LEU A 321 -11.43 16.22 5.72
N PRO A 322 -10.41 15.84 4.95
CA PRO A 322 -10.51 15.79 3.49
C PRO A 322 -11.74 15.01 3.02
N GLU A 323 -12.42 15.55 2.01
CA GLU A 323 -13.60 14.91 1.40
C GLU A 323 -13.33 14.42 -0.02
N ARG A 324 -12.22 14.87 -0.64
CA ARG A 324 -11.87 14.50 -2.01
C ARG A 324 -11.10 13.16 -2.05
N PRO A 325 -11.53 12.19 -2.87
CA PRO A 325 -10.85 10.91 -3.03
C PRO A 325 -9.63 10.99 -3.97
N PHE A 326 -8.85 9.90 -4.03
CA PHE A 326 -7.87 9.60 -5.10
C PHE A 326 -6.59 10.45 -5.18
N MET A 327 -6.11 11.00 -4.07
CA MET A 327 -4.84 11.74 -4.01
C MET A 327 -4.74 13.00 -4.89
N MET A 328 -5.86 13.63 -5.25
CA MET A 328 -5.84 14.82 -6.10
C MET A 328 -6.11 16.09 -5.30
N ALA A 329 -5.26 17.10 -5.46
CA ALA A 329 -5.53 18.44 -4.96
C ALA A 329 -6.50 19.20 -5.90
N SER A 330 -7.19 20.24 -5.41
CA SER A 330 -8.16 20.99 -6.25
C SER A 330 -7.45 21.65 -7.43
N ASP A 331 -6.29 22.22 -7.15
CA ASP A 331 -5.46 22.93 -8.12
C ASP A 331 -4.86 21.98 -9.14
N GLU A 332 -4.45 20.77 -8.74
CA GLU A 332 -3.98 19.73 -9.67
C GLU A 332 -5.09 19.25 -10.60
N LEU A 333 -6.30 19.04 -10.07
CA LEU A 333 -7.47 18.71 -10.89
C LEU A 333 -7.80 19.87 -11.84
N GLN A 334 -7.82 21.10 -11.34
CA GLN A 334 -8.08 22.28 -12.17
C GLN A 334 -7.01 22.47 -13.25
N LEU A 335 -5.73 22.31 -12.90
CA LEU A 335 -4.60 22.36 -13.82
C LEU A 335 -4.73 21.30 -14.92
N ALA A 336 -5.11 20.07 -14.54
CA ALA A 336 -5.33 18.99 -15.49
C ALA A 336 -6.49 19.28 -16.44
N LEU A 337 -7.55 19.88 -15.94
CA LEU A 337 -8.69 20.27 -16.75
C LEU A 337 -8.31 21.45 -17.66
N ASP A 338 -7.63 22.48 -17.19
CA ASP A 338 -7.33 23.67 -17.99
C ASP A 338 -6.17 23.49 -18.98
N SER A 339 -5.31 22.49 -18.75
CA SER A 339 -4.13 22.24 -19.58
C SER A 339 -4.52 21.66 -20.95
N PRO A 340 -4.11 22.30 -22.06
CA PRO A 340 -4.26 21.73 -23.40
C PRO A 340 -3.55 20.37 -23.58
N LEU A 341 -2.59 20.04 -22.71
CA LEU A 341 -1.85 18.79 -22.73
C LEU A 341 -2.58 17.64 -22.02
N MET A 342 -3.69 17.90 -21.34
CA MET A 342 -4.45 16.93 -20.54
C MET A 342 -5.96 16.90 -20.82
N ASN A 343 -6.41 17.63 -21.84
CA ASN A 343 -7.84 17.80 -22.15
C ASN A 343 -8.59 16.50 -22.48
N SER A 344 -7.89 15.39 -22.76
CA SER A 344 -8.51 14.09 -23.03
C SER A 344 -9.39 13.61 -21.87
N TYR A 345 -9.06 13.95 -20.62
CA TYR A 345 -9.87 13.60 -19.45
C TYR A 345 -11.21 14.36 -19.39
N GLN A 346 -11.31 15.55 -20.00
CA GLN A 346 -12.57 16.31 -20.05
C GLN A 346 -13.64 15.61 -20.88
N ASN A 347 -13.21 14.79 -21.85
CA ASN A 347 -14.11 14.09 -22.77
C ASN A 347 -14.52 12.71 -22.27
N LEU A 348 -14.02 12.28 -21.11
CA LEU A 348 -14.40 11.00 -20.52
C LEU A 348 -15.81 11.08 -19.96
N LEU A 349 -16.60 10.06 -20.31
CA LEU A 349 -17.94 9.83 -19.80
C LEU A 349 -17.95 8.48 -19.08
N PHE A 350 -18.39 8.50 -17.82
CA PHE A 350 -18.53 7.34 -16.95
C PHE A 350 -20.00 6.94 -16.90
N SER A 351 -20.29 5.70 -17.23
CA SER A 351 -21.66 5.20 -17.14
C SER A 351 -21.99 4.84 -15.69
N THR A 352 -22.97 5.53 -15.11
CA THR A 352 -23.51 5.19 -13.79
C THR A 352 -24.34 3.91 -13.82
N GLN A 353 -24.58 3.31 -12.66
CA GLN A 353 -25.51 2.17 -12.54
C GLN A 353 -26.93 2.45 -13.04
N GLY A 354 -27.35 3.73 -13.08
CA GLY A 354 -28.65 4.13 -13.62
C GLY A 354 -28.67 4.34 -15.13
N GLY A 355 -27.55 4.13 -15.83
CA GLY A 355 -27.41 4.35 -17.27
C GLY A 355 -27.26 5.82 -17.68
N ALA A 356 -27.12 6.73 -16.72
CA ALA A 356 -26.77 8.13 -17.00
C ALA A 356 -25.24 8.27 -17.10
N ASP A 357 -24.76 9.02 -18.07
CA ASP A 357 -23.35 9.36 -18.20
C ASP A 357 -22.99 10.53 -17.29
N GLN A 358 -21.81 10.43 -16.66
CA GLN A 358 -21.20 11.48 -15.84
C GLN A 358 -19.86 11.87 -16.45
N THR A 359 -19.55 13.16 -16.43
CA THR A 359 -18.19 13.63 -16.71
C THR A 359 -17.22 13.12 -15.64
N PHE A 360 -15.92 13.08 -15.96
CA PHE A 360 -14.88 12.72 -14.98
C PHE A 360 -14.99 13.54 -13.67
N HIS A 361 -15.29 14.84 -13.76
CA HIS A 361 -15.44 15.69 -12.59
C HIS A 361 -16.69 15.35 -11.75
N GLU A 362 -17.81 15.03 -12.39
CA GLU A 362 -19.03 14.59 -11.68
C GLU A 362 -18.82 13.23 -11.01
N ALA A 363 -18.12 12.30 -11.67
CA ALA A 363 -17.77 11.01 -11.12
C ALA A 363 -16.85 11.14 -9.88
N LEU A 364 -15.88 12.06 -9.89
CA LEU A 364 -15.10 12.36 -8.70
C LEU A 364 -15.96 12.90 -7.55
N GLY A 365 -16.90 13.78 -7.87
CA GLY A 365 -17.83 14.36 -6.89
C GLY A 365 -18.76 13.33 -6.25
N SER A 366 -19.21 12.33 -7.01
CA SER A 366 -20.08 11.26 -6.49
C SER A 366 -19.36 10.32 -5.50
N HIS A 367 -18.02 10.32 -5.53
CA HIS A 367 -17.16 9.54 -4.65
C HIS A 367 -16.67 10.32 -3.41
N ALA A 368 -17.12 11.56 -3.20
CA ALA A 368 -16.71 12.34 -2.04
C ALA A 368 -17.06 11.65 -0.72
N PHE A 369 -16.08 11.55 0.18
CA PHE A 369 -16.22 10.88 1.47
C PHE A 369 -15.28 11.50 2.51
N PRO A 370 -15.75 11.90 3.71
CA PRO A 370 -14.86 12.39 4.75
C PRO A 370 -13.89 11.31 5.26
N HIS A 371 -12.59 11.45 5.03
CA HIS A 371 -11.58 10.52 5.53
C HIS A 371 -10.23 11.21 5.80
N GLY A 372 -9.40 10.60 6.65
CA GLY A 372 -7.99 10.96 6.73
C GLY A 372 -7.28 10.56 5.44
N THR A 373 -6.26 11.31 5.06
CA THR A 373 -5.50 11.09 3.83
C THR A 373 -4.03 10.89 4.18
N GLY A 374 -3.46 9.78 3.74
CA GLY A 374 -2.05 9.47 3.98
C GLY A 374 -1.12 10.55 3.41
N VAL A 375 -1.44 11.04 2.22
CA VAL A 375 -0.69 12.08 1.50
C VAL A 375 -0.70 13.46 2.20
N ASN A 376 -1.69 13.75 3.05
CA ASN A 376 -1.70 14.97 3.87
C ASN A 376 -0.82 14.86 5.11
N ARG A 377 -0.58 13.63 5.60
CA ARG A 377 0.33 13.40 6.72
C ARG A 377 1.78 13.40 6.27
N TRP A 378 2.06 12.69 5.19
CA TRP A 378 3.42 12.31 4.80
C TRP A 378 3.95 13.12 3.62
N GLN A 379 5.23 13.45 3.69
CA GLN A 379 6.07 13.81 2.56
C GLN A 379 6.89 12.57 2.19
N PRO A 380 6.72 12.00 0.99
CA PRO A 380 7.57 10.92 0.53
C PRO A 380 9.01 11.40 0.37
N THR A 381 9.99 10.64 0.86
CA THR A 381 11.41 11.04 0.80
C THR A 381 12.38 9.89 0.52
N GLY A 382 11.96 8.63 0.71
CA GLY A 382 12.78 7.45 0.53
C GLY A 382 13.08 7.10 -0.93
N THR A 383 14.02 6.17 -1.13
CA THR A 383 14.50 5.79 -2.47
C THR A 383 13.38 5.26 -3.35
N PHE A 384 12.44 4.48 -2.81
CA PHE A 384 11.28 4.00 -3.55
C PHE A 384 10.48 5.16 -4.16
N ALA A 385 10.09 6.13 -3.34
CA ALA A 385 9.25 7.22 -3.78
C ALA A 385 9.99 8.17 -4.74
N VAL A 386 11.30 8.37 -4.52
CA VAL A 386 12.16 9.11 -5.47
C VAL A 386 12.21 8.40 -6.81
N GLU A 387 12.52 7.09 -6.82
CA GLU A 387 12.54 6.29 -8.05
C GLU A 387 11.19 6.35 -8.76
N SER A 388 10.08 6.15 -8.04
CA SER A 388 8.72 6.24 -8.57
C SER A 388 8.45 7.61 -9.20
N ASN A 389 8.64 8.70 -8.45
CA ASN A 389 8.26 10.04 -8.91
C ASN A 389 9.18 10.56 -10.03
N LEU A 390 10.49 10.28 -9.97
CA LEU A 390 11.40 10.61 -11.08
C LEU A 390 11.06 9.82 -12.34
N ARG A 391 10.46 8.64 -12.16
CA ARG A 391 9.85 7.84 -13.22
C ARG A 391 8.41 8.23 -13.49
N GLY A 392 7.87 9.37 -13.05
CA GLY A 392 6.52 9.80 -13.45
C GLY A 392 5.37 8.95 -12.89
N LEU A 393 5.66 8.05 -11.95
CA LEU A 393 4.68 7.30 -11.17
C LEU A 393 4.42 8.00 -9.84
N PRO A 394 3.17 8.32 -9.49
CA PRO A 394 2.86 8.99 -8.24
C PRO A 394 3.14 8.06 -7.05
N SER A 395 3.50 8.66 -5.92
CA SER A 395 3.66 7.96 -4.62
C SER A 395 3.00 8.78 -3.51
N ALA A 396 2.29 8.10 -2.60
CA ALA A 396 1.68 8.71 -1.41
C ALA A 396 2.64 8.72 -0.22
N GLY A 397 3.61 7.81 -0.23
CA GLY A 397 4.60 7.70 0.83
C GLY A 397 5.68 6.67 0.54
N ALA A 398 5.29 5.40 0.53
CA ALA A 398 6.18 4.24 0.32
C ALA A 398 5.37 3.02 -0.15
N GLN A 399 6.06 1.95 -0.53
CA GLN A 399 5.45 0.65 -0.83
C GLN A 399 4.44 0.24 0.26
N SER A 400 3.29 -0.29 -0.18
CA SER A 400 2.09 -0.40 0.64
C SER A 400 2.14 -1.56 1.64
N GLY A 401 2.38 -1.23 2.91
CA GLY A 401 2.24 -2.22 4.00
C GLY A 401 0.81 -2.71 4.15
N GLY A 402 -0.18 -1.83 3.96
CA GLY A 402 -1.59 -2.21 4.03
C GLY A 402 -2.01 -3.20 2.94
N THR A 403 -1.36 -3.15 1.76
CA THR A 403 -1.58 -4.16 0.71
C THR A 403 -1.02 -5.51 1.14
N CYS A 404 0.17 -5.55 1.75
CA CYS A 404 0.69 -6.79 2.33
C CYS A 404 -0.25 -7.33 3.42
N ASP A 405 -0.77 -6.49 4.29
CA ASP A 405 -1.68 -6.90 5.35
C ASP A 405 -2.98 -7.49 4.77
N ALA A 406 -3.56 -6.85 3.75
CA ALA A 406 -4.72 -7.38 3.04
C ALA A 406 -4.44 -8.75 2.39
N LEU A 407 -3.32 -8.89 1.67
CA LEU A 407 -2.95 -10.15 1.02
C LEU A 407 -2.65 -11.25 2.04
N LEU A 408 -2.04 -10.92 3.18
CA LEU A 408 -1.85 -11.85 4.30
C LEU A 408 -3.18 -12.34 4.85
N ALA A 409 -4.17 -11.46 5.04
CA ALA A 409 -5.51 -11.84 5.44
C ALA A 409 -6.14 -12.81 4.42
N LEU A 410 -6.10 -12.49 3.13
CA LEU A 410 -6.62 -13.38 2.08
C LEU A 410 -5.90 -14.74 2.09
N ASN A 411 -4.57 -14.75 2.23
CA ASN A 411 -3.77 -15.98 2.24
C ASN A 411 -4.05 -16.85 3.47
N THR A 412 -4.27 -16.24 4.63
CA THR A 412 -4.58 -16.99 5.86
C THR A 412 -6.02 -17.47 5.88
N LEU A 413 -6.93 -16.74 5.25
CA LEU A 413 -8.34 -17.11 5.16
C LEU A 413 -8.63 -18.14 4.08
N SER A 414 -7.77 -18.39 3.08
CA SER A 414 -8.07 -19.27 1.93
C SER A 414 -8.05 -20.78 2.25
N ASP A 415 -8.54 -21.63 1.35
CA ASP A 415 -8.44 -23.10 1.52
C ASP A 415 -7.06 -23.66 1.15
N GLY A 416 -6.34 -22.97 0.28
CA GLY A 416 -4.98 -23.31 -0.14
C GLY A 416 -4.12 -22.05 -0.33
N PRO A 417 -2.82 -22.21 -0.64
CA PRO A 417 -1.92 -21.07 -0.86
C PRO A 417 -2.42 -20.19 -2.02
N LEU A 418 -2.18 -18.88 -1.92
CA LEU A 418 -2.54 -17.93 -2.97
C LEU A 418 -1.39 -17.52 -3.90
N TYR A 419 -0.17 -17.99 -3.63
CA TYR A 419 0.91 -17.86 -4.62
C TYR A 419 0.55 -18.60 -5.90
N ASP A 420 0.86 -18.01 -7.06
CA ASP A 420 0.47 -18.49 -8.40
C ASP A 420 -1.06 -18.53 -8.67
N ARG A 421 -1.89 -17.91 -7.81
CA ARG A 421 -3.36 -17.83 -7.97
C ARG A 421 -3.81 -16.51 -8.58
N PHE A 422 -3.45 -16.28 -9.83
CA PHE A 422 -3.82 -15.08 -10.59
C PHE A 422 -5.33 -14.78 -10.57
N ASP A 423 -6.15 -15.84 -10.62
CA ASP A 423 -7.61 -15.76 -10.62
C ASP A 423 -8.21 -15.13 -9.35
N ILE A 424 -7.44 -15.10 -8.26
CA ILE A 424 -7.82 -14.51 -6.97
C ILE A 424 -6.99 -13.26 -6.69
N VAL A 425 -5.66 -13.36 -6.83
CA VAL A 425 -4.73 -12.33 -6.37
C VAL A 425 -4.81 -11.08 -7.24
N GLU A 426 -4.92 -11.20 -8.56
CA GLU A 426 -5.04 -10.02 -9.43
C GLU A 426 -6.33 -9.20 -9.16
N PRO A 427 -7.54 -9.79 -9.16
CA PRO A 427 -8.75 -9.06 -8.81
C PRO A 427 -8.74 -8.52 -7.38
N ALA A 428 -8.21 -9.28 -6.41
CA ALA A 428 -8.05 -8.76 -5.05
C ALA A 428 -7.12 -7.53 -5.02
N THR A 429 -6.01 -7.59 -5.73
CA THR A 429 -5.02 -6.51 -5.81
C THR A 429 -5.62 -5.25 -6.42
N LEU A 430 -6.45 -5.36 -7.47
CA LEU A 430 -7.18 -4.21 -8.01
C LEU A 430 -8.12 -3.58 -6.99
N GLY A 431 -8.89 -4.37 -6.27
CA GLY A 431 -9.79 -3.84 -5.24
C GLY A 431 -9.04 -3.17 -4.10
N ILE A 432 -7.89 -3.73 -3.69
CA ILE A 432 -7.00 -3.12 -2.69
C ILE A 432 -6.40 -1.82 -3.23
N ALA A 433 -5.91 -1.81 -4.47
CA ALA A 433 -5.33 -0.63 -5.09
C ALA A 433 -6.35 0.52 -5.18
N ALA A 434 -7.57 0.22 -5.66
CA ALA A 434 -8.67 1.19 -5.71
C ALA A 434 -9.06 1.71 -4.33
N PHE A 435 -9.12 0.83 -3.31
CA PHE A 435 -9.34 1.22 -1.92
C PHE A 435 -8.24 2.16 -1.40
N MET A 436 -6.98 1.81 -1.59
CA MET A 436 -5.85 2.60 -1.10
C MET A 436 -5.75 3.95 -1.80
N ASN A 437 -6.03 3.99 -3.10
CA ASN A 437 -6.05 5.21 -3.89
C ASN A 437 -7.21 6.11 -3.45
N PHE A 438 -8.42 5.55 -3.29
CA PHE A 438 -9.60 6.26 -2.78
C PHE A 438 -9.28 7.06 -1.51
N GLY A 439 -8.69 6.40 -0.49
CA GLY A 439 -8.34 7.04 0.78
C GLY A 439 -7.14 7.99 0.72
N GLY A 440 -6.48 8.10 -0.43
CA GLY A 440 -5.20 8.78 -0.57
C GLY A 440 -4.10 8.20 0.33
N TYR A 441 -4.16 6.89 0.58
CA TYR A 441 -3.20 6.15 1.40
C TYR A 441 -2.02 5.67 0.59
N HIS A 442 -2.27 5.12 -0.60
CA HIS A 442 -1.25 4.64 -1.53
C HIS A 442 -1.70 4.73 -2.99
N THR A 443 -0.73 4.80 -3.90
CA THR A 443 -0.95 4.77 -5.36
C THR A 443 -0.96 3.34 -5.92
N PHE A 444 -1.31 3.18 -7.19
CA PHE A 444 -1.23 1.89 -7.86
C PHE A 444 0.23 1.43 -7.99
N ALA A 445 1.16 2.38 -8.15
CA ALA A 445 2.61 2.10 -8.11
C ALA A 445 3.08 1.49 -6.79
N GLU A 446 2.40 1.79 -5.68
CA GLU A 446 2.74 1.29 -4.34
C GLU A 446 2.05 -0.02 -3.97
N THR A 447 1.01 -0.43 -4.72
CA THR A 447 0.09 -1.51 -4.36
C THR A 447 0.12 -2.66 -5.36
N VAL A 448 0.00 -2.38 -6.66
CA VAL A 448 -0.08 -3.39 -7.72
C VAL A 448 1.16 -4.29 -7.78
N PRO A 449 2.40 -3.77 -7.68
CA PRO A 449 3.59 -4.62 -7.69
C PRO A 449 3.63 -5.64 -6.55
N VAL A 450 3.09 -5.29 -5.38
CA VAL A 450 3.00 -6.20 -4.23
C VAL A 450 2.09 -7.38 -4.57
N GLY A 451 0.88 -7.10 -5.05
CA GLY A 451 -0.05 -8.14 -5.45
C GLY A 451 0.48 -9.00 -6.60
N MET A 452 1.16 -8.38 -7.56
CA MET A 452 1.74 -9.11 -8.69
C MET A 452 2.88 -10.04 -8.30
N ALA A 453 3.68 -9.69 -7.29
CA ALA A 453 4.71 -10.59 -6.79
C ALA A 453 4.10 -11.89 -6.25
N MET A 454 3.01 -11.78 -5.50
CA MET A 454 2.28 -12.96 -5.01
C MET A 454 1.60 -13.73 -6.15
N ALA A 455 0.93 -13.03 -7.07
CA ALA A 455 0.23 -13.65 -8.20
C ALA A 455 1.19 -14.43 -9.10
N ASN A 456 2.42 -13.93 -9.30
CA ASN A 456 3.45 -14.57 -10.11
C ASN A 456 4.26 -15.67 -9.39
N GLY A 457 3.97 -15.93 -8.11
CA GLY A 457 4.75 -16.87 -7.30
C GLY A 457 6.22 -16.46 -7.20
N ALA A 458 6.48 -15.16 -6.98
CA ALA A 458 7.83 -14.65 -6.79
C ALA A 458 8.42 -15.20 -5.48
N ASP A 459 9.73 -15.44 -5.46
CA ASP A 459 10.44 -15.91 -4.27
C ASP A 459 10.73 -14.79 -3.27
N GLU A 460 10.87 -13.55 -3.77
CA GLU A 460 10.99 -12.36 -2.93
C GLU A 460 10.49 -11.10 -3.65
N PHE A 461 9.70 -10.29 -2.93
CA PHE A 461 9.35 -8.95 -3.36
C PHE A 461 10.39 -7.91 -2.90
N ASN A 462 11.00 -7.19 -3.86
CA ASN A 462 11.91 -6.09 -3.58
C ASN A 462 11.36 -4.76 -4.15
N PRO A 463 11.04 -3.76 -3.32
CA PRO A 463 10.38 -2.56 -3.80
C PRO A 463 11.32 -1.57 -4.52
N SER A 464 12.63 -1.55 -4.26
CA SER A 464 13.55 -0.51 -4.75
C SER A 464 14.84 -1.08 -5.33
N SER A 465 15.35 -0.45 -6.38
CA SER A 465 16.66 -0.81 -6.93
C SER A 465 17.82 -0.44 -6.00
N GLY A 466 17.63 0.56 -5.12
CA GLY A 466 18.62 1.00 -4.13
C GLY A 466 18.89 0.02 -2.97
N THR A 467 18.01 -0.96 -2.73
CA THR A 467 18.16 -1.99 -1.70
C THR A 467 18.80 -3.29 -2.23
N ALA A 468 19.02 -3.40 -3.55
CA ALA A 468 19.50 -4.61 -4.22
C ALA A 468 20.86 -5.10 -3.69
N PHE A 469 21.72 -4.21 -3.18
CA PHE A 469 23.02 -4.58 -2.61
C PHE A 469 22.93 -5.53 -1.40
N ARG A 470 21.79 -5.56 -0.68
CA ARG A 470 21.56 -6.49 0.45
C ARG A 470 21.13 -7.89 0.04
N SER A 471 20.70 -8.11 -1.21
CA SER A 471 20.38 -9.46 -1.74
C SER A 471 21.59 -10.40 -1.68
N THR A 472 22.79 -9.82 -1.68
CA THR A 472 24.08 -10.51 -1.70
C THR A 472 24.44 -11.24 -0.40
N GLU A 473 23.94 -10.79 0.75
CA GLU A 473 24.15 -11.46 2.05
C GLU A 473 23.13 -12.59 2.26
N ARG A 474 21.88 -12.37 1.85
CA ARG A 474 20.84 -13.42 1.81
C ARG A 474 21.16 -14.53 0.81
N LEU A 475 21.87 -14.23 -0.27
CA LEU A 475 22.43 -15.23 -1.18
C LEU A 475 23.27 -16.27 -0.42
N VAL A 476 24.12 -15.82 0.50
CA VAL A 476 24.97 -16.69 1.32
C VAL A 476 24.11 -17.54 2.25
N GLU A 477 23.04 -16.97 2.84
CA GLU A 477 22.10 -17.70 3.69
C GLU A 477 21.24 -18.71 2.93
N ASN A 478 20.75 -18.37 1.74
CA ASN A 478 19.92 -19.25 0.91
C ASN A 478 20.72 -20.40 0.30
N VAL A 479 21.96 -20.15 -0.13
CA VAL A 479 22.92 -21.19 -0.48
C VAL A 479 23.17 -22.12 0.71
N ALA A 480 23.31 -21.57 1.93
CA ALA A 480 23.48 -22.36 3.15
C ALA A 480 22.26 -23.21 3.54
N ARG A 481 21.06 -22.80 3.12
CA ARG A 481 19.83 -23.59 3.28
C ARG A 481 19.67 -24.71 2.25
N GLN A 482 20.55 -24.78 1.24
CA GLN A 482 20.51 -25.79 0.18
C GLN A 482 21.79 -26.65 0.18
N PRO A 483 21.81 -27.78 0.92
CA PRO A 483 23.02 -28.60 1.09
C PRO A 483 23.70 -29.04 -0.20
N ALA A 484 22.91 -29.32 -1.25
CA ALA A 484 23.41 -29.70 -2.57
C ALA A 484 24.18 -28.57 -3.27
N LEU A 485 23.75 -27.32 -3.08
CA LEU A 485 24.35 -26.13 -3.68
C LEU A 485 25.62 -25.72 -2.94
N GLN A 486 25.58 -25.78 -1.61
CA GLN A 486 26.75 -25.62 -0.75
C GLN A 486 27.85 -26.62 -1.14
N GLN A 487 27.49 -27.89 -1.29
CA GLN A 487 28.42 -28.95 -1.67
C GLN A 487 28.98 -28.76 -3.09
N ALA A 488 28.18 -28.23 -4.02
CA ALA A 488 28.64 -27.90 -5.36
C ALA A 488 29.67 -26.76 -5.36
N ILE A 489 29.47 -25.71 -4.56
CA ILE A 489 30.40 -24.56 -4.42
C ILE A 489 31.71 -24.98 -3.77
N GLU A 490 31.64 -25.87 -2.78
CA GLU A 490 32.82 -26.34 -2.03
C GLU A 490 33.65 -27.38 -2.81
N THR A 491 33.17 -27.87 -3.97
CA THR A 491 33.86 -28.87 -4.78
C THR A 491 34.99 -28.24 -5.62
N PRO A 492 36.27 -28.61 -5.40
CA PRO A 492 37.39 -28.05 -6.16
C PRO A 492 37.28 -28.33 -7.66
N GLY A 493 37.37 -27.28 -8.48
CA GLY A 493 37.28 -27.38 -9.95
C GLY A 493 35.88 -27.22 -10.52
N ASN A 494 34.86 -26.99 -9.69
CA ASN A 494 33.53 -26.57 -10.15
C ASN A 494 33.57 -25.09 -10.59
N PRO A 495 33.10 -24.73 -11.80
CA PRO A 495 33.03 -23.32 -12.23
C PRO A 495 32.00 -22.49 -11.44
N LEU A 496 31.09 -23.13 -10.70
CA LEU A 496 30.16 -22.47 -9.77
C LEU A 496 30.90 -21.90 -8.57
N THR A 497 31.15 -20.60 -8.61
CA THR A 497 31.60 -19.76 -7.50
C THR A 497 30.43 -18.92 -6.98
N LEU A 498 30.60 -18.36 -5.78
CA LEU A 498 29.64 -17.40 -5.22
C LEU A 498 29.40 -16.19 -6.15
N ASP A 499 30.42 -15.78 -6.90
CA ASP A 499 30.33 -14.67 -7.86
C ASP A 499 29.67 -15.06 -9.20
N THR A 500 29.78 -16.31 -9.65
CA THR A 500 29.03 -16.80 -10.84
C THR A 500 27.57 -17.09 -10.50
N LEU A 501 27.27 -17.58 -9.28
CA LEU A 501 25.90 -17.66 -8.78
C LEU A 501 25.21 -16.29 -8.71
N ARG A 502 25.93 -15.24 -8.26
CA ARG A 502 25.43 -13.85 -8.28
C ARG A 502 25.04 -13.37 -9.67
N ALA A 503 25.85 -13.68 -10.69
CA ALA A 503 25.67 -13.15 -12.04
C ALA A 503 24.68 -13.97 -12.90
N ASP A 504 24.74 -15.30 -12.83
CA ASP A 504 24.06 -16.18 -13.80
C ASP A 504 22.76 -16.81 -13.26
N PHE A 505 22.57 -16.85 -11.93
CA PHE A 505 21.45 -17.56 -11.28
C PHE A 505 20.52 -16.65 -10.48
N PHE A 506 21.09 -15.65 -9.80
CA PHE A 506 20.34 -14.71 -8.95
C PHE A 506 20.46 -13.24 -9.41
N GLY A 507 20.94 -13.00 -10.64
CA GLY A 507 20.66 -11.74 -11.31
C GLY A 507 19.14 -11.51 -11.30
N PRO A 508 18.63 -10.26 -11.17
CA PRO A 508 17.20 -10.01 -11.07
C PRO A 508 16.49 -10.65 -12.28
N VAL A 509 15.91 -11.83 -12.08
CA VAL A 509 15.01 -12.46 -13.05
C VAL A 509 13.63 -11.83 -12.82
N GLY A 510 13.59 -10.50 -12.93
CA GLY A 510 12.41 -9.74 -12.60
C GLY A 510 11.38 -9.83 -13.71
N THR A 511 10.13 -10.04 -13.32
CA THR A 511 9.06 -9.24 -13.91
C THR A 511 9.41 -7.79 -13.62
N ASP A 512 10.11 -7.18 -14.58
CA ASP A 512 10.38 -5.75 -14.61
C ASP A 512 9.01 -5.09 -14.84
N LEU A 513 8.32 -4.71 -13.76
CA LEU A 513 7.15 -3.84 -13.86
C LEU A 513 7.69 -2.45 -14.21
N GLN A 514 8.04 -2.25 -15.47
CA GLN A 514 8.38 -0.96 -16.06
C GLN A 514 7.16 -0.04 -15.95
N HIS A 515 7.40 1.26 -15.78
CA HIS A 515 6.35 2.27 -15.61
C HIS A 515 5.30 2.22 -16.74
N GLU A 516 5.71 2.20 -18.01
CA GLU A 516 4.76 2.13 -19.14
C GLU A 516 3.95 0.81 -19.14
N ASN A 517 4.56 -0.29 -18.67
CA ASN A 517 3.86 -1.56 -18.53
C ASN A 517 2.92 -1.60 -17.31
N LEU A 518 3.11 -0.74 -16.30
CA LEU A 518 2.26 -0.76 -15.10
C LEU A 518 0.84 -0.33 -15.45
N TYR A 519 0.66 0.83 -16.08
CA TYR A 519 -0.68 1.33 -16.38
C TYR A 519 -1.37 0.54 -17.49
N GLN A 520 -0.62 0.02 -18.46
CA GLN A 520 -1.14 -0.97 -19.40
C GLN A 520 -1.61 -2.25 -18.68
N ARG A 521 -0.82 -2.77 -17.73
CA ARG A 521 -1.18 -3.95 -16.92
C ARG A 521 -2.42 -3.69 -16.08
N VAL A 522 -2.47 -2.54 -15.41
CA VAL A 522 -3.61 -2.10 -14.60
C VAL A 522 -4.86 -2.01 -15.45
N ALA A 523 -4.80 -1.35 -16.60
CA ALA A 523 -5.94 -1.24 -17.52
C ALA A 523 -6.37 -2.63 -18.02
N GLY A 524 -5.43 -3.51 -18.39
CA GLY A 524 -5.72 -4.87 -18.79
C GLY A 524 -6.37 -5.70 -17.67
N MET A 525 -5.87 -5.62 -16.44
CA MET A 525 -6.46 -6.27 -15.28
C MET A 525 -7.87 -5.72 -15.02
N ALA A 526 -8.05 -4.40 -15.00
CA ALA A 526 -9.34 -3.79 -14.73
C ALA A 526 -10.36 -4.12 -15.83
N ALA A 527 -9.94 -4.14 -17.10
CA ALA A 527 -10.76 -4.57 -18.22
C ALA A 527 -11.23 -6.04 -18.10
N ASN A 528 -10.39 -6.91 -17.53
CA ASN A 528 -10.68 -8.35 -17.39
C ASN A 528 -11.49 -8.70 -16.13
N TYR A 529 -11.32 -7.94 -15.05
CA TYR A 529 -11.89 -8.29 -13.74
C TYR A 529 -13.04 -7.39 -13.30
N THR A 530 -13.34 -6.32 -14.03
CA THR A 530 -14.48 -5.42 -13.76
C THR A 530 -15.52 -5.54 -14.87
N ASN A 531 -16.72 -5.01 -14.61
CA ASN A 531 -17.73 -4.81 -15.66
C ASN A 531 -17.62 -3.40 -16.30
N ALA A 532 -16.46 -2.75 -16.17
CA ALA A 532 -16.19 -1.39 -16.65
C ALA A 532 -15.21 -1.34 -17.83
N THR A 533 -15.10 -2.41 -18.63
CA THR A 533 -14.12 -2.50 -19.72
C THR A 533 -14.11 -1.26 -20.63
N GLY A 534 -15.28 -0.73 -21.00
CA GLY A 534 -15.40 0.47 -21.84
C GLY A 534 -14.73 1.70 -21.21
N ASP A 535 -15.10 2.05 -19.99
CA ASP A 535 -14.54 3.20 -19.28
C ASP A 535 -13.04 3.01 -19.04
N VAL A 536 -12.61 1.81 -18.63
CA VAL A 536 -11.19 1.50 -18.37
C VAL A 536 -10.34 1.73 -19.62
N LEU A 537 -10.80 1.26 -20.79
CA LEU A 537 -10.09 1.49 -22.05
C LEU A 537 -10.08 2.97 -22.43
N ALA A 538 -11.19 3.69 -22.25
CA ALA A 538 -11.24 5.13 -22.50
C ALA A 538 -10.28 5.92 -21.59
N ILE A 539 -10.20 5.57 -20.31
CA ILE A 539 -9.27 6.17 -19.34
C ILE A 539 -7.82 5.91 -19.74
N HIS A 540 -7.50 4.67 -20.15
CA HIS A 540 -6.17 4.31 -20.62
C HIS A 540 -5.80 5.06 -21.90
N ASP A 541 -6.70 5.16 -22.87
CA ASP A 541 -6.48 5.91 -24.10
C ASP A 541 -6.26 7.40 -23.83
N ALA A 542 -7.01 7.99 -22.88
CA ALA A 542 -6.80 9.36 -22.44
C ALA A 542 -5.42 9.54 -21.79
N TYR A 543 -4.98 8.59 -20.94
CA TYR A 543 -3.64 8.60 -20.36
C TYR A 543 -2.55 8.57 -21.44
N GLU A 544 -2.64 7.66 -22.40
CA GLU A 544 -1.67 7.49 -23.49
C GLU A 544 -1.61 8.73 -24.40
N GLN A 545 -2.77 9.29 -24.75
CA GLN A 545 -2.86 10.52 -25.55
C GLN A 545 -2.16 11.69 -24.84
N ASN A 546 -2.46 11.87 -23.55
CA ASN A 546 -1.85 12.92 -22.75
C ASN A 546 -0.36 12.68 -22.53
N HIS A 547 0.05 11.43 -22.28
CA HIS A 547 1.46 11.05 -22.14
C HIS A 547 2.24 11.35 -23.42
N GLY A 548 1.68 11.01 -24.58
CA GLY A 548 2.26 11.35 -25.88
C GLY A 548 2.37 12.86 -26.11
N ALA A 549 1.34 13.62 -25.76
CA ALA A 549 1.35 15.09 -25.84
C ALA A 549 2.42 15.71 -24.92
N LEU A 550 2.51 15.23 -23.68
CA LEU A 550 3.53 15.63 -22.70
C LEU A 550 4.94 15.30 -23.21
N CYS A 551 5.19 14.09 -23.69
CA CYS A 551 6.48 13.70 -24.25
C CYS A 551 6.88 14.49 -25.51
N ASN A 552 5.91 15.02 -26.26
CA ASN A 552 6.18 15.88 -27.41
C ASN A 552 6.53 17.30 -26.98
N ALA A 553 5.88 17.83 -25.94
CA ALA A 553 6.19 19.14 -25.36
C ALA A 553 7.48 19.13 -24.52
N HIS A 554 7.76 18.00 -23.87
CA HIS A 554 8.84 17.77 -22.92
C HIS A 554 9.59 16.47 -23.27
N PRO A 555 10.50 16.48 -24.25
CA PRO A 555 11.21 15.28 -24.71
C PRO A 555 11.99 14.54 -23.60
N GLU A 556 12.37 15.23 -22.53
CA GLU A 556 12.98 14.65 -21.34
C GLU A 556 12.08 13.59 -20.65
N LEU A 557 10.76 13.69 -20.79
CA LEU A 557 9.82 12.72 -20.21
C LEU A 557 9.85 11.36 -20.93
N ARG A 558 10.36 11.28 -22.17
CA ARG A 558 10.45 9.98 -22.89
C ARG A 558 11.40 8.99 -22.22
N GLN A 559 12.27 9.46 -21.34
CA GLN A 559 13.24 8.64 -20.63
C GLN A 559 12.69 8.08 -19.31
N ILE A 560 11.58 8.63 -18.83
CA ILE A 560 11.00 8.39 -17.51
C ILE A 560 10.29 7.03 -17.41
N GLY A 561 9.85 6.44 -18.53
CA GLY A 561 9.08 5.18 -18.58
C GLY A 561 9.88 3.87 -18.50
N THR A 562 11.22 3.92 -18.59
CA THR A 562 12.03 2.76 -19.03
C THR A 562 12.67 1.90 -17.92
N VAL A 563 12.45 2.21 -16.64
CA VAL A 563 13.08 1.52 -15.50
C VAL A 563 12.01 0.95 -14.57
N GLY A 564 11.98 -0.36 -14.33
CA GLY A 564 10.91 -0.98 -13.54
C GLY A 564 11.23 -1.28 -12.08
N ILE A 565 10.19 -1.80 -11.42
CA ILE A 565 10.24 -2.30 -10.04
C ILE A 565 10.75 -3.75 -10.10
N GLN A 566 11.81 -4.03 -9.36
CA GLN A 566 12.53 -5.30 -9.46
C GLN A 566 11.95 -6.35 -8.52
N THR A 567 11.34 -7.39 -9.08
CA THR A 567 11.05 -8.62 -8.32
C THR A 567 12.18 -9.62 -8.52
N SER A 568 12.47 -10.46 -7.53
CA SER A 568 13.46 -11.53 -7.67
C SER A 568 12.73 -12.87 -7.72
N ARG A 569 13.00 -13.66 -8.77
CA ARG A 569 12.62 -15.06 -8.87
C ARG A 569 13.88 -15.91 -9.01
N VAL A 570 14.02 -16.92 -8.16
CA VAL A 570 14.97 -18.01 -8.29
C VAL A 570 14.37 -18.99 -9.29
N ASP A 571 15.06 -19.26 -10.40
CA ASP A 571 14.63 -20.30 -11.33
C ASP A 571 15.21 -21.65 -10.90
N PRO A 572 14.44 -22.55 -10.25
CA PRO A 572 14.94 -23.85 -9.85
C PRO A 572 15.30 -24.75 -11.04
N ASN A 573 14.80 -24.48 -12.25
CA ASN A 573 15.13 -25.29 -13.44
C ASN A 573 16.49 -24.92 -14.04
N ARG A 574 17.10 -23.81 -13.62
CA ARG A 574 18.52 -23.55 -13.94
C ARG A 574 19.47 -24.42 -13.11
N LEU A 575 18.98 -25.03 -12.03
CA LEU A 575 19.76 -25.92 -11.16
C LEU A 575 19.77 -27.39 -11.59
N ALA A 576 18.97 -27.77 -12.60
CA ALA A 576 18.81 -29.15 -13.06
C ALA A 576 19.77 -29.52 -14.21
#